data_AF-A0A3D2CQT2-F1
#
_entry.id   AF-A0A3D2CQT2-F1
#
_cell.length_a   1.000
_cell.length_b   1.000
_cell.length_c   1.000
_cell.angle_alpha   90.00
_cell.angle_beta   90.00
_cell.angle_gamma   90.00
#
_symmetry.space_group_name_H-M   'P 1'
#
loop_
_entity.id
_entity.type
_entity.pdbx_description
1 polymer ?
#
loop_
_entity_poly.entity_id
_entity_poly.type
_entity_poly.pdbx_seq_one_letter_code
_entity_poly.pdbx_strand_id
1 'polypeptide(L)'
;VGAKGGFVCKQLPKGTRQEIFEAGKECYRTFIRALLDITDNIVNGEIVPPVDVVRLDEDDAYLVVAADKGTATFSDIANGISDEYKFWLGDAFASGGSVGYDHKAMGITAKGAWESVKRHFREMDIDCQSTDFTCLAIGDMAGDVFGNGMLLSKHIRLQAAFNHMHIFIDPNPDSTTTYPERERLFNLSGCSWEDYNKELISQGGGIFSRNVKSIKLTPQIKKMVGTQKQSMSPNDLIQALLTMQVDLLWNGGIGTYVKSSKETHLEVGDRANDALRINGGELQAKVVGEGGNLGLTQLGRIEFSANGGRINTDAIDNAGGVDCSDNEVNIKILLNSLVQNGDLTVKQRNKLLHDMTDEIGNLVIEDCYRQTHSLSITAKSGVNQLKEQVRFIH
;
A
#
# COMPACT_ATOMS: atom_id res chain seq x y z
N VAL A 1 10.86 17.02 5.99
CA VAL A 1 9.43 16.94 6.40
C VAL A 1 8.65 16.38 5.22
N GLY A 2 7.60 15.57 5.44
CA GLY A 2 6.77 15.04 4.36
C GLY A 2 5.45 15.81 4.20
N ALA A 3 4.93 15.90 2.97
CA ALA A 3 3.68 16.59 2.65
C ALA A 3 2.78 15.75 1.72
N LYS A 4 1.51 16.17 1.56
CA LYS A 4 0.58 15.63 0.56
C LYS A 4 -0.05 16.76 -0.24
N GLY A 5 0.04 16.66 -1.56
CA GLY A 5 -0.68 17.53 -2.51
C GLY A 5 -1.99 16.88 -2.98
N GLY A 6 -2.92 17.70 -3.47
CA GLY A 6 -4.18 17.22 -4.04
C GLY A 6 -4.89 18.31 -4.85
N PHE A 7 -5.63 17.90 -5.88
CA PHE A 7 -6.37 18.79 -6.78
C PHE A 7 -7.81 18.30 -6.98
N VAL A 8 -8.70 19.22 -7.34
CA VAL A 8 -10.13 18.92 -7.54
C VAL A 8 -10.57 19.40 -8.92
N CYS A 9 -10.96 18.45 -9.78
CA CYS A 9 -11.43 18.71 -11.14
C CYS A 9 -12.86 19.29 -11.13
N LYS A 10 -12.98 20.62 -11.02
CA LYS A 10 -14.28 21.31 -10.87
C LYS A 10 -15.19 21.24 -12.10
N GLN A 11 -14.65 21.00 -13.30
CA GLN A 11 -15.36 21.09 -14.58
C GLN A 11 -15.13 19.84 -15.46
N LEU A 12 -15.24 18.64 -14.88
CA LEU A 12 -15.13 17.39 -15.64
C LEU A 12 -16.23 17.28 -16.71
N PRO A 13 -15.90 16.75 -17.91
CA PRO A 13 -16.89 16.55 -18.97
C PRO A 13 -17.92 15.49 -18.57
N LYS A 14 -19.17 15.67 -19.01
CA LYS A 14 -20.21 14.64 -18.93
C LYS A 14 -20.06 13.67 -20.10
N GLY A 15 -18.95 12.92 -20.10
CA GLY A 15 -18.56 12.02 -21.18
C GLY A 15 -18.26 10.60 -20.72
N THR A 16 -17.58 9.86 -21.59
CA THR A 16 -17.02 8.54 -21.33
C THR A 16 -15.95 8.58 -20.24
N ARG A 17 -15.61 7.40 -19.68
CA ARG A 17 -14.49 7.25 -18.74
C ARG A 17 -13.17 7.80 -19.29
N GLN A 18 -12.93 7.68 -20.60
CA GLN A 18 -11.70 8.18 -21.22
C GLN A 18 -11.66 9.71 -21.25
N GLU A 19 -12.76 10.37 -21.65
CA GLU A 19 -12.83 11.84 -21.67
C GLU A 19 -12.67 12.45 -20.26
N ILE A 20 -13.25 11.79 -19.25
CA ILE A 20 -13.06 12.17 -17.84
C ILE A 20 -11.59 11.99 -17.41
N PHE A 21 -10.93 10.92 -17.85
CA PHE A 21 -9.54 10.62 -17.51
C PHE A 21 -8.55 11.60 -18.16
N GLU A 22 -8.72 11.92 -19.45
CA GLU A 22 -7.89 12.94 -20.11
C GLU A 22 -8.11 14.33 -19.53
N ALA A 23 -9.36 14.73 -19.21
CA ALA A 23 -9.62 15.97 -18.49
C ALA A 23 -8.97 15.99 -17.09
N GLY A 24 -8.89 14.84 -16.42
CA GLY A 24 -8.15 14.66 -15.18
C GLY A 24 -6.64 14.89 -15.35
N LYS A 25 -6.04 14.39 -16.45
CA LYS A 25 -4.63 14.69 -16.79
C LYS A 25 -4.40 16.18 -17.03
N GLU A 26 -5.28 16.88 -17.76
CA GLU A 26 -5.10 18.33 -17.97
C GLU A 26 -5.19 19.15 -16.67
N CYS A 27 -6.08 18.73 -15.76
CA CYS A 27 -6.13 19.31 -14.40
C CYS A 27 -4.83 19.03 -13.63
N TYR A 28 -4.27 17.82 -13.74
CA TYR A 28 -2.98 17.47 -13.13
C TYR A 28 -1.82 18.27 -13.73
N ARG A 29 -1.74 18.43 -15.06
CA ARG A 29 -0.71 19.25 -15.70
C ARG A 29 -0.77 20.70 -15.21
N THR A 30 -1.97 21.27 -15.13
CA THR A 30 -2.18 22.61 -14.58
C THR A 30 -1.73 22.70 -13.13
N PHE A 31 -2.03 21.68 -12.32
CA PHE A 31 -1.61 21.62 -10.91
C PHE A 31 -0.09 21.55 -10.74
N ILE A 32 0.60 20.68 -11.49
CA ILE A 32 2.07 20.58 -11.45
C ILE A 32 2.73 21.89 -11.91
N ARG A 33 2.26 22.50 -13.00
CA ARG A 33 2.75 23.81 -13.45
C ARG A 33 2.59 24.88 -12.37
N ALA A 34 1.42 24.96 -11.75
CA ALA A 34 1.16 25.92 -10.66
C ALA A 34 2.01 25.68 -9.40
N LEU A 35 2.53 24.47 -9.16
CA LEU A 35 3.53 24.22 -8.11
C LEU A 35 4.91 24.75 -8.53
N LEU A 36 5.35 24.47 -9.75
CA LEU A 36 6.64 24.95 -10.26
C LEU A 36 6.67 26.48 -10.45
N ASP A 37 5.52 27.10 -10.75
CA ASP A 37 5.36 28.56 -10.82
C ASP A 37 5.64 29.27 -9.47
N ILE A 38 5.63 28.53 -8.35
CA ILE A 38 5.84 29.07 -6.99
C ILE A 38 7.02 28.44 -6.23
N THR A 39 7.79 27.56 -6.87
CA THR A 39 8.97 26.88 -6.26
C THR A 39 10.26 27.54 -6.75
N ASP A 40 11.25 27.72 -5.88
CA ASP A 40 12.57 28.20 -6.31
C ASP A 40 13.23 27.17 -7.23
N ASN A 41 14.10 27.58 -8.16
CA ASN A 41 14.83 26.66 -9.06
C ASN A 41 16.35 26.77 -8.84
N ILE A 42 17.12 25.76 -9.25
CA ILE A 42 18.59 25.82 -9.26
C ILE A 42 19.07 25.95 -10.71
N VAL A 43 19.71 27.07 -11.04
CA VAL A 43 20.25 27.31 -12.39
C VAL A 43 21.74 27.56 -12.28
N ASN A 44 22.54 26.67 -12.87
CA ASN A 44 24.01 26.68 -12.78
C ASN A 44 24.57 26.67 -11.34
N GLY A 45 23.84 26.08 -10.39
CA GLY A 45 24.21 26.00 -8.98
C GLY A 45 23.71 27.16 -8.11
N GLU A 46 23.11 28.20 -8.69
CA GLU A 46 22.54 29.34 -7.98
C GLU A 46 21.02 29.18 -7.82
N ILE A 47 20.48 29.65 -6.69
CA ILE A 47 19.02 29.70 -6.45
C ILE A 47 18.42 30.83 -7.30
N VAL A 48 17.38 30.50 -8.06
CA VAL A 48 16.59 31.43 -8.88
C VAL A 48 15.13 31.39 -8.40
N PRO A 49 14.67 32.42 -7.67
CA PRO A 49 13.30 32.47 -7.19
C PRO A 49 12.29 32.82 -8.30
N PRO A 50 11.01 32.47 -8.14
CA PRO A 50 9.95 32.91 -9.05
C PRO A 50 9.78 34.44 -9.07
N VAL A 51 9.44 34.99 -10.22
CA VAL A 51 9.43 36.45 -10.46
C VAL A 51 8.28 37.17 -9.74
N ASP A 52 7.08 36.61 -9.78
CA ASP A 52 5.84 37.26 -9.29
C ASP A 52 5.35 36.68 -7.93
N VAL A 53 6.28 36.14 -7.13
CA VAL A 53 5.98 35.48 -5.84
C VAL A 53 6.63 36.22 -4.68
N VAL A 54 5.82 36.58 -3.67
CA VAL A 54 6.33 37.11 -2.40
C VAL A 54 6.74 35.95 -1.51
N ARG A 55 8.06 35.75 -1.38
CA ARG A 55 8.66 34.70 -0.53
C ARG A 55 8.63 35.14 0.94
N LEU A 56 8.05 34.31 1.81
CA LEU A 56 7.99 34.53 3.27
C LEU A 56 8.93 33.61 4.06
N ASP A 57 9.31 32.49 3.44
CA ASP A 57 10.19 31.46 3.98
C ASP A 57 11.60 31.55 3.35
N GLU A 58 12.47 30.60 3.64
CA GLU A 58 13.84 30.54 3.09
C GLU A 58 13.90 30.04 1.64
N ASP A 59 15.10 29.79 1.10
CA ASP A 59 15.28 29.24 -0.25
C ASP A 59 14.80 27.77 -0.28
N ASP A 60 13.72 27.50 -1.00
CA ASP A 60 13.12 26.17 -1.12
C ASP A 60 12.97 25.78 -2.59
N ALA A 61 14.04 25.17 -3.12
CA ALA A 61 14.07 24.60 -4.45
C ALA A 61 13.80 23.08 -4.48
N TYR A 62 13.58 22.43 -3.34
CA TYR A 62 13.45 20.97 -3.27
C TYR A 62 11.98 20.52 -3.27
N LEU A 63 11.38 20.51 -4.46
CA LEU A 63 10.06 19.92 -4.67
C LEU A 63 10.16 18.59 -5.43
N VAL A 64 9.78 17.50 -4.78
CA VAL A 64 9.59 16.17 -5.38
C VAL A 64 8.12 15.78 -5.25
N VAL A 65 7.53 15.24 -6.31
CA VAL A 65 6.15 14.73 -6.32
C VAL A 65 6.12 13.21 -6.46
N ALA A 66 5.13 12.57 -5.84
CA ALA A 66 4.93 11.12 -5.96
C ALA A 66 3.51 10.82 -6.43
N ALA A 67 3.34 9.66 -7.06
CA ALA A 67 2.05 9.19 -7.52
C ALA A 67 1.13 8.77 -6.35
N ASP A 68 -0.18 8.96 -6.50
CA ASP A 68 -1.19 8.60 -5.50
C ASP A 68 -2.49 8.13 -6.20
N LYS A 69 -3.56 7.93 -5.44
CA LYS A 69 -4.89 7.53 -5.89
C LYS A 69 -5.43 8.47 -6.97
N GLY A 70 -5.44 7.97 -8.20
CA GLY A 70 -5.91 8.70 -9.39
C GLY A 70 -4.80 9.30 -10.25
N THR A 71 -3.54 9.30 -9.79
CA THR A 71 -2.36 9.78 -10.51
C THR A 71 -1.26 8.73 -10.67
N ALA A 72 -1.55 7.46 -10.35
CA ALA A 72 -0.61 6.33 -10.36
C ALA A 72 0.26 6.15 -11.62
N THR A 73 -0.17 6.68 -12.78
CA THR A 73 0.57 6.60 -14.07
C THR A 73 1.04 7.97 -14.57
N PHE A 74 1.08 9.00 -13.71
CA PHE A 74 1.32 10.38 -14.13
C PHE A 74 2.76 10.88 -13.84
N SER A 75 3.66 10.06 -13.29
CA SER A 75 5.05 10.48 -13.03
C SER A 75 5.77 10.95 -14.29
N ASP A 76 5.59 10.29 -15.44
CA ASP A 76 6.13 10.75 -16.72
C ASP A 76 5.55 12.11 -17.18
N ILE A 77 4.30 12.41 -16.82
CA ILE A 77 3.67 13.71 -17.09
C ILE A 77 4.31 14.80 -16.23
N ALA A 78 4.59 14.51 -14.96
CA ALA A 78 5.27 15.44 -14.07
C ALA A 78 6.73 15.69 -14.49
N ASN A 79 7.48 14.63 -14.80
CA ASN A 79 8.85 14.73 -15.29
C ASN A 79 8.94 15.50 -16.62
N GLY A 80 8.01 15.27 -17.56
CA GLY A 80 7.94 16.06 -18.79
C GLY A 80 7.69 17.55 -18.55
N ILE A 81 6.90 17.92 -17.52
CA ILE A 81 6.68 19.34 -17.15
C ILE A 81 7.91 19.92 -16.44
N SER A 82 8.60 19.14 -15.60
CA SER A 82 9.89 19.52 -15.01
C SER A 82 10.91 19.89 -16.10
N ASP A 83 11.01 19.07 -17.15
CA ASP A 83 11.85 19.35 -18.32
C ASP A 83 11.38 20.59 -19.12
N GLU A 84 10.06 20.78 -19.34
CA GLU A 84 9.49 22.01 -19.96
C GLU A 84 9.91 23.27 -19.20
N TYR A 85 9.88 23.22 -17.87
CA TYR A 85 10.25 24.33 -16.97
C TYR A 85 11.76 24.50 -16.81
N LYS A 86 12.58 23.55 -17.28
CA LYS A 86 14.01 23.44 -16.95
C LYS A 86 14.24 23.44 -15.45
N PHE A 87 13.37 22.74 -14.72
CA PHE A 87 13.51 22.56 -13.29
C PHE A 87 14.68 21.62 -13.00
N TRP A 88 15.50 21.95 -12.02
CA TRP A 88 16.83 21.36 -11.84
C TRP A 88 16.84 19.85 -11.60
N LEU A 89 15.75 19.30 -11.04
CA LEU A 89 15.59 17.86 -10.85
C LEU A 89 15.37 17.08 -12.16
N GLY A 90 14.85 17.71 -13.22
CA GLY A 90 14.47 17.03 -14.47
C GLY A 90 13.57 15.82 -14.19
N ASP A 91 13.99 14.64 -14.63
CA ASP A 91 13.28 13.37 -14.41
C ASP A 91 13.44 12.73 -13.02
N ALA A 92 14.12 13.40 -12.09
CA ALA A 92 14.10 13.11 -10.65
C ALA A 92 12.93 13.81 -9.92
N PHE A 93 12.19 14.69 -10.60
CA PHE A 93 11.07 15.44 -10.01
C PHE A 93 9.93 14.52 -9.55
N ALA A 94 9.71 13.41 -10.26
CA ALA A 94 8.74 12.38 -9.91
C ALA A 94 9.32 10.97 -10.02
N SER A 95 9.22 10.20 -8.94
CA SER A 95 9.62 8.79 -8.88
C SER A 95 8.60 7.85 -9.56
N GLY A 96 9.01 6.62 -9.90
CA GLY A 96 8.12 5.61 -10.47
C GLY A 96 7.60 5.93 -11.87
N GLY A 97 8.35 6.75 -12.64
CA GLY A 97 8.12 6.95 -14.07
C GLY A 97 8.67 5.80 -14.93
N SER A 98 8.52 5.93 -16.25
CA SER A 98 9.02 4.97 -17.26
C SER A 98 10.54 4.74 -17.22
N VAL A 99 11.29 5.65 -16.58
CA VAL A 99 12.73 5.54 -16.32
C VAL A 99 12.95 5.58 -14.81
N GLY A 100 12.46 4.57 -14.11
CA GLY A 100 12.49 4.46 -12.65
C GLY A 100 12.33 3.01 -12.18
N TYR A 101 12.13 2.82 -10.89
CA TYR A 101 11.92 1.50 -10.30
C TYR A 101 10.43 1.12 -10.36
N ASP A 102 10.09 0.04 -11.06
CA ASP A 102 8.72 -0.48 -11.07
C ASP A 102 8.44 -1.20 -9.74
N HIS A 103 7.82 -0.48 -8.82
CA HIS A 103 7.46 -0.97 -7.48
C HIS A 103 6.62 -2.25 -7.53
N LYS A 104 5.76 -2.43 -8.56
CA LYS A 104 4.90 -3.62 -8.69
C LYS A 104 5.69 -4.82 -9.22
N ALA A 105 6.56 -4.63 -10.20
CA ALA A 105 7.44 -5.69 -10.71
C ALA A 105 8.47 -6.11 -9.64
N MET A 106 8.99 -5.16 -8.86
CA MET A 106 9.84 -5.44 -7.70
C MET A 106 9.04 -6.03 -6.53
N GLY A 107 7.75 -5.73 -6.41
CA GLY A 107 6.90 -6.03 -5.26
C GLY A 107 7.37 -5.37 -3.97
N ILE A 108 8.08 -4.24 -4.06
CA ILE A 108 8.93 -3.72 -2.97
C ILE A 108 8.13 -3.33 -1.72
N THR A 109 6.98 -2.67 -1.90
CA THR A 109 6.04 -2.31 -0.83
C THR A 109 5.53 -3.53 -0.07
N ALA A 110 5.14 -4.58 -0.81
CA ALA A 110 4.64 -5.82 -0.21
C ALA A 110 5.75 -6.59 0.51
N LYS A 111 6.95 -6.67 -0.09
CA LYS A 111 8.13 -7.30 0.51
C LYS A 111 8.53 -6.62 1.82
N GLY A 112 8.54 -5.28 1.85
CA GLY A 112 8.81 -4.50 3.07
C GLY A 112 7.82 -4.82 4.20
N ALA A 113 6.53 -4.76 3.90
CA ALA A 113 5.47 -5.09 4.85
C ALA A 113 5.53 -6.56 5.31
N TRP A 114 6.06 -7.45 4.47
CA TRP A 114 6.25 -8.86 4.83
C TRP A 114 7.41 -9.08 5.81
N GLU A 115 8.35 -8.15 5.97
CA GLU A 115 9.34 -8.20 7.06
C GLU A 115 8.66 -8.05 8.43
N SER A 116 7.66 -7.18 8.55
CA SER A 116 6.81 -7.06 9.74
C SER A 116 6.03 -8.34 10.01
N VAL A 117 5.41 -8.91 8.97
CA VAL A 117 4.68 -10.19 9.09
C VAL A 117 5.61 -11.29 9.58
N LYS A 118 6.77 -11.49 8.93
CA LYS A 118 7.80 -12.45 9.37
C LYS A 118 8.29 -12.18 10.79
N ARG A 119 8.44 -10.91 11.21
CA ARG A 119 8.80 -10.55 12.59
C ARG A 119 7.75 -11.01 13.58
N HIS A 120 6.48 -10.67 13.36
CA HIS A 120 5.40 -11.00 14.28
C HIS A 120 5.15 -12.51 14.40
N PHE A 121 5.22 -13.27 13.30
CA PHE A 121 5.17 -14.73 13.33
C PHE A 121 6.38 -15.33 14.07
N ARG A 122 7.60 -14.85 13.80
CA ARG A 122 8.83 -15.32 14.48
C ARG A 122 8.83 -15.04 15.99
N GLU A 123 8.13 -14.02 16.45
CA GLU A 123 7.91 -13.72 17.88
C GLU A 123 6.78 -14.54 18.52
N MET A 124 6.11 -15.39 17.74
CA MET A 124 5.15 -16.41 18.18
C MET A 124 5.71 -17.83 18.00
N ASP A 125 7.03 -17.95 17.78
CA ASP A 125 7.74 -19.20 17.50
C ASP A 125 7.22 -19.95 16.24
N ILE A 126 6.67 -19.21 15.26
CA ILE A 126 6.19 -19.74 13.98
C ILE A 126 7.01 -19.16 12.83
N ASP A 127 7.45 -20.01 11.90
CA ASP A 127 7.99 -19.57 10.62
C ASP A 127 6.93 -19.65 9.51
N CYS A 128 6.37 -18.49 9.13
CA CYS A 128 5.38 -18.37 8.06
C CYS A 128 5.97 -18.57 6.65
N GLN A 129 7.25 -18.92 6.52
CA GLN A 129 7.90 -19.33 5.27
C GLN A 129 8.02 -20.86 5.12
N SER A 130 7.76 -21.63 6.18
CA SER A 130 7.81 -23.11 6.17
C SER A 130 6.60 -23.80 6.80
N THR A 131 5.72 -23.06 7.49
CA THR A 131 4.54 -23.58 8.20
C THR A 131 3.25 -22.98 7.66
N ASP A 132 2.26 -23.82 7.36
CA ASP A 132 0.92 -23.44 6.91
C ASP A 132 0.17 -22.56 7.93
N PHE A 133 -0.39 -21.44 7.47
CA PHE A 133 -1.12 -20.49 8.33
C PHE A 133 -2.35 -19.90 7.62
N THR A 134 -3.40 -19.63 8.38
CA THR A 134 -4.66 -19.08 7.88
C THR A 134 -4.58 -17.57 7.62
N CYS A 135 -5.17 -17.12 6.50
CA CYS A 135 -5.13 -15.73 6.08
C CYS A 135 -6.53 -15.22 5.67
N LEU A 136 -6.89 -14.04 6.18
CA LEU A 136 -7.91 -13.15 5.62
C LEU A 136 -7.18 -12.00 4.91
N ALA A 137 -7.60 -11.61 3.72
CA ALA A 137 -6.92 -10.54 3.00
C ALA A 137 -7.90 -9.51 2.38
N ILE A 138 -7.46 -8.26 2.28
CA ILE A 138 -8.25 -7.16 1.72
C ILE A 138 -7.61 -6.69 0.43
N GLY A 139 -8.28 -6.92 -0.70
CA GLY A 139 -7.76 -6.63 -2.05
C GLY A 139 -8.04 -7.72 -3.07
N ASP A 140 -7.23 -7.75 -4.13
CA ASP A 140 -7.39 -8.61 -5.30
C ASP A 140 -6.02 -8.91 -5.95
N MET A 141 -5.88 -10.05 -6.61
CA MET A 141 -4.61 -10.51 -7.18
C MET A 141 -4.04 -9.57 -8.26
N ALA A 142 -4.89 -8.77 -8.93
CA ALA A 142 -4.43 -7.73 -9.86
C ALA A 142 -3.70 -6.56 -9.18
N GLY A 143 -3.93 -6.32 -7.88
CA GLY A 143 -3.32 -5.23 -7.13
C GLY A 143 -1.83 -5.48 -6.86
N ASP A 144 -1.03 -4.42 -6.80
CA ASP A 144 0.39 -4.49 -6.45
C ASP A 144 0.59 -5.13 -5.06
N VAL A 145 0.24 -4.41 -3.99
CA VAL A 145 0.49 -4.84 -2.61
C VAL A 145 -0.19 -6.17 -2.28
N PHE A 146 -1.45 -6.34 -2.68
CA PHE A 146 -2.18 -7.58 -2.43
C PHE A 146 -1.58 -8.76 -3.22
N GLY A 147 -1.40 -8.59 -4.53
CA GLY A 147 -0.96 -9.64 -5.41
C GLY A 147 0.44 -10.13 -5.08
N ASN A 148 1.38 -9.19 -4.90
CA ASN A 148 2.73 -9.51 -4.43
C ASN A 148 2.68 -10.17 -3.04
N GLY A 149 1.97 -9.58 -2.07
CA GLY A 149 1.86 -10.12 -0.70
C GLY A 149 1.35 -11.57 -0.62
N MET A 150 0.36 -11.93 -1.44
CA MET A 150 -0.18 -13.29 -1.49
C MET A 150 0.73 -14.33 -2.17
N LEU A 151 1.88 -13.91 -2.70
CA LEU A 151 2.93 -14.76 -3.26
C LEU A 151 4.20 -14.81 -2.38
N LEU A 152 4.31 -13.99 -1.33
CA LEU A 152 5.45 -13.99 -0.40
C LEU A 152 5.47 -15.18 0.58
N SER A 153 4.49 -16.08 0.50
CA SER A 153 4.61 -17.42 1.09
C SER A 153 3.76 -18.46 0.36
N LYS A 154 4.37 -19.62 0.13
CA LYS A 154 3.69 -20.83 -0.39
C LYS A 154 2.75 -21.46 0.65
N HIS A 155 2.87 -21.07 1.91
CA HIS A 155 2.14 -21.62 3.06
C HIS A 155 0.87 -20.83 3.44
N ILE A 156 0.53 -19.77 2.70
CA ILE A 156 -0.72 -19.01 2.92
C ILE A 156 -1.93 -19.88 2.58
N ARG A 157 -2.72 -20.18 3.61
CA ARG A 157 -4.06 -20.77 3.52
C ARG A 157 -5.09 -19.64 3.50
N LEU A 158 -5.28 -19.03 2.31
CA LEU A 158 -6.17 -17.88 2.11
C LEU A 158 -7.65 -18.29 2.25
N GLN A 159 -8.23 -18.10 3.43
CA GLN A 159 -9.59 -18.52 3.73
C GLN A 159 -10.65 -17.55 3.22
N ALA A 160 -10.33 -16.27 3.15
CA ALA A 160 -11.19 -15.29 2.52
C ALA A 160 -10.40 -14.10 1.99
N ALA A 161 -10.93 -13.48 0.94
CA ALA A 161 -10.49 -12.19 0.47
C ALA A 161 -11.68 -11.35 -0.01
N PHE A 162 -11.58 -10.03 0.04
CA PHE A 162 -12.61 -9.17 -0.53
C PHE A 162 -12.02 -7.89 -1.15
N ASN A 163 -12.59 -7.48 -2.27
CA ASN A 163 -12.30 -6.22 -2.96
C ASN A 163 -13.59 -5.37 -3.03
N HIS A 164 -13.66 -4.40 -3.94
CA HIS A 164 -14.84 -3.54 -4.13
C HIS A 164 -16.01 -4.23 -4.87
N MET A 165 -15.79 -5.37 -5.52
CA MET A 165 -16.77 -6.11 -6.34
C MET A 165 -17.17 -7.46 -5.75
N HIS A 166 -16.26 -8.16 -5.08
CA HIS A 166 -16.32 -9.58 -4.76
C HIS A 166 -15.89 -9.90 -3.33
N ILE A 167 -16.39 -11.02 -2.83
CA ILE A 167 -15.95 -11.72 -1.63
C ILE A 167 -15.58 -13.15 -2.07
N PHE A 168 -14.30 -13.49 -2.04
CA PHE A 168 -13.77 -14.84 -2.17
C PHE A 168 -13.80 -15.52 -0.80
N ILE A 169 -14.27 -16.77 -0.72
CA ILE A 169 -14.22 -17.59 0.48
C ILE A 169 -13.83 -19.02 0.14
N ASP A 170 -12.79 -19.53 0.79
CA ASP A 170 -12.42 -20.94 0.85
C ASP A 170 -12.41 -21.40 2.33
N PRO A 171 -13.33 -22.27 2.77
CA PRO A 171 -13.36 -22.73 4.16
C PRO A 171 -12.13 -23.52 4.62
N ASN A 172 -11.43 -24.20 3.70
CA ASN A 172 -10.30 -25.09 3.99
C ASN A 172 -9.36 -25.17 2.77
N PRO A 173 -8.67 -24.07 2.42
CA PRO A 173 -7.77 -24.04 1.28
C PRO A 173 -6.54 -24.92 1.55
N ASP A 174 -6.02 -25.50 0.48
CA ASP A 174 -4.77 -26.25 0.43
C ASP A 174 -3.67 -25.32 -0.10
N SER A 175 -2.62 -25.09 0.71
CA SER A 175 -1.57 -24.11 0.41
C SER A 175 -0.79 -24.45 -0.87
N THR A 176 -0.55 -25.74 -1.10
CA THR A 176 0.27 -26.27 -2.20
C THR A 176 -0.42 -26.13 -3.56
N THR A 177 -1.72 -26.39 -3.63
CA THR A 177 -2.52 -26.32 -4.86
C THR A 177 -3.06 -24.92 -5.15
N THR A 178 -3.30 -24.11 -4.12
CA THR A 178 -3.80 -22.73 -4.31
C THR A 178 -2.69 -21.71 -4.60
N TYR A 179 -1.44 -21.93 -4.17
CA TYR A 179 -0.34 -21.00 -4.50
C TYR A 179 -0.15 -20.82 -6.03
N PRO A 180 -0.03 -21.88 -6.86
CA PRO A 180 0.12 -21.73 -8.32
C PRO A 180 -1.07 -21.03 -8.98
N GLU A 181 -2.27 -21.17 -8.41
CA GLU A 181 -3.46 -20.49 -8.90
C GLU A 181 -3.44 -18.99 -8.59
N ARG A 182 -2.99 -18.59 -7.38
CA ARG A 182 -2.73 -17.17 -7.07
C ARG A 182 -1.66 -16.60 -8.01
N GLU A 183 -0.58 -17.35 -8.26
CA GLU A 183 0.49 -16.93 -9.17
C GLU A 183 -0.01 -16.78 -10.62
N ARG A 184 -0.87 -17.69 -11.10
CA ARG A 184 -1.54 -17.59 -12.40
C ARG A 184 -2.42 -16.33 -12.49
N LEU A 185 -3.19 -16.03 -11.45
CA LEU A 185 -4.04 -14.82 -11.41
C LEU A 185 -3.22 -13.54 -11.38
N PHE A 186 -2.17 -13.46 -10.57
CA PHE A 186 -1.29 -12.28 -10.52
C PHE A 186 -0.71 -11.92 -11.90
N ASN A 187 -0.35 -12.94 -12.68
CA ASN A 187 0.19 -12.79 -14.03
C ASN A 187 -0.89 -12.61 -15.12
N LEU A 188 -2.18 -12.75 -14.80
CA LEU A 188 -3.28 -12.52 -15.73
C LEU A 188 -3.66 -11.03 -15.76
N SER A 189 -3.35 -10.37 -16.87
CA SER A 189 -3.64 -8.94 -17.04
C SER A 189 -5.14 -8.64 -16.91
N GLY A 190 -5.50 -7.72 -16.02
CA GLY A 190 -6.88 -7.31 -15.78
C GLY A 190 -7.74 -8.34 -15.04
N CYS A 191 -7.15 -9.34 -14.37
CA CYS A 191 -7.88 -10.35 -13.63
C CYS A 191 -8.73 -9.80 -12.49
N SER A 192 -9.64 -10.66 -12.03
CA SER A 192 -10.49 -10.48 -10.86
C SER A 192 -10.66 -11.82 -10.14
N TRP A 193 -11.31 -11.80 -8.97
CA TRP A 193 -11.74 -13.02 -8.29
C TRP A 193 -12.65 -13.94 -9.12
N GLU A 194 -13.34 -13.46 -10.16
CA GLU A 194 -14.16 -14.31 -11.03
C GLU A 194 -13.33 -15.25 -11.92
N ASP A 195 -12.08 -14.89 -12.20
CA ASP A 195 -11.13 -15.66 -13.00
C ASP A 195 -10.49 -16.82 -12.22
N TYR A 196 -10.68 -16.89 -10.90
CA TYR A 196 -10.13 -17.95 -10.03
C TYR A 196 -10.72 -19.31 -10.38
N ASN A 197 -9.89 -20.35 -10.44
CA ASN A 197 -10.31 -21.71 -10.71
C ASN A 197 -11.14 -22.27 -9.55
N LYS A 198 -12.46 -22.29 -9.75
CA LYS A 198 -13.46 -22.72 -8.77
C LYS A 198 -13.34 -24.19 -8.37
N GLU A 199 -12.65 -25.02 -9.16
CA GLU A 199 -12.38 -26.42 -8.83
C GLU A 199 -11.37 -26.58 -7.67
N LEU A 200 -10.54 -25.55 -7.44
CA LEU A 200 -9.57 -25.51 -6.34
C LEU A 200 -10.14 -24.93 -5.04
N ILE A 201 -11.37 -24.39 -5.06
CA ILE A 201 -12.03 -23.87 -3.87
C ILE A 201 -12.62 -25.05 -3.08
N SER A 202 -12.30 -25.17 -1.80
CA SER A 202 -12.79 -26.30 -1.00
C SER A 202 -14.32 -26.29 -0.81
N GLN A 203 -14.85 -27.45 -0.43
CA GLN A 203 -16.29 -27.72 -0.40
C GLN A 203 -17.07 -26.64 0.39
N GLY A 204 -18.02 -26.00 -0.30
CA GLY A 204 -18.91 -25.00 0.29
C GLY A 204 -18.34 -23.58 0.32
N GLY A 205 -17.12 -23.36 -0.19
CA GLY A 205 -16.63 -22.03 -0.55
C GLY A 205 -17.24 -21.49 -1.84
N GLY A 206 -16.74 -20.34 -2.30
CA GLY A 206 -17.13 -19.72 -3.56
C GLY A 206 -16.70 -18.26 -3.67
N ILE A 207 -17.04 -17.64 -4.80
CA ILE A 207 -16.89 -16.20 -5.06
C ILE A 207 -18.28 -15.58 -5.13
N PHE A 208 -18.50 -14.52 -4.37
CA PHE A 208 -19.79 -13.86 -4.21
C PHE A 208 -19.69 -12.39 -4.60
N SER A 209 -20.62 -11.89 -5.42
CA SER A 209 -20.66 -10.46 -5.74
C SER A 209 -21.16 -9.63 -4.54
N ARG A 210 -20.53 -8.49 -4.28
CA ARG A 210 -20.96 -7.49 -3.27
C ARG A 210 -22.25 -6.76 -3.65
N ASN A 211 -22.73 -6.89 -4.88
CA ASN A 211 -23.94 -6.21 -5.38
C ASN A 211 -25.25 -6.99 -5.09
N VAL A 212 -25.17 -8.22 -4.55
CA VAL A 212 -26.37 -8.99 -4.20
C VAL A 212 -26.95 -8.55 -2.86
N LYS A 213 -28.28 -8.64 -2.70
CA LYS A 213 -28.95 -8.31 -1.43
C LYS A 213 -28.63 -9.28 -0.29
N SER A 214 -28.36 -10.55 -0.60
CA SER A 214 -28.03 -11.56 0.40
C SER A 214 -27.25 -12.73 -0.20
N ILE A 215 -26.31 -13.26 0.59
CA ILE A 215 -25.48 -14.44 0.29
C ILE A 215 -25.93 -15.57 1.23
N LYS A 216 -26.31 -16.73 0.67
CA LYS A 216 -26.67 -17.92 1.43
C LYS A 216 -25.40 -18.59 1.96
N LEU A 217 -25.33 -18.84 3.27
CA LEU A 217 -24.15 -19.45 3.88
C LEU A 217 -24.24 -20.98 3.86
N THR A 218 -23.17 -21.62 3.39
CA THR A 218 -22.99 -23.07 3.46
C THR A 218 -22.65 -23.52 4.88
N PRO A 219 -22.85 -24.79 5.27
CA PRO A 219 -22.43 -25.29 6.58
C PRO A 219 -20.94 -25.04 6.88
N GLN A 220 -20.09 -25.10 5.85
CA GLN A 220 -18.65 -24.87 5.94
C GLN A 220 -18.32 -23.39 6.21
N ILE A 221 -18.92 -22.44 5.47
CA ILE A 221 -18.77 -21.01 5.72
C ILE A 221 -19.29 -20.64 7.12
N LYS A 222 -20.45 -21.19 7.53
CA LYS A 222 -20.99 -20.98 8.87
C LYS A 222 -20.05 -21.44 9.99
N LYS A 223 -19.40 -22.59 9.81
CA LYS A 223 -18.41 -23.12 10.75
C LYS A 223 -17.16 -22.24 10.80
N MET A 224 -16.64 -21.81 9.64
CA MET A 224 -15.46 -20.94 9.54
C MET A 224 -15.69 -19.59 10.24
N VAL A 225 -16.87 -18.99 10.04
CA VAL A 225 -17.24 -17.66 10.58
C VAL A 225 -17.85 -17.74 11.99
N GLY A 226 -18.16 -18.93 12.51
CA GLY A 226 -18.77 -19.11 13.83
C GLY A 226 -20.23 -18.64 13.94
N THR A 227 -21.02 -18.72 12.85
CA THR A 227 -22.38 -18.17 12.80
C THR A 227 -23.48 -19.21 12.54
N GLN A 228 -24.68 -18.97 13.06
CA GLN A 228 -25.88 -19.78 12.81
C GLN A 228 -26.82 -19.17 11.74
N LYS A 229 -26.54 -17.95 11.25
CA LYS A 229 -27.37 -17.29 10.23
C LYS A 229 -27.43 -18.14 8.96
N GLN A 230 -28.60 -18.21 8.31
CA GLN A 230 -28.78 -18.95 7.04
C GLN A 230 -28.27 -18.16 5.84
N SER A 231 -28.32 -16.84 5.91
CA SER A 231 -27.77 -15.90 4.93
C SER A 231 -27.37 -14.60 5.63
N MET A 232 -26.57 -13.78 4.93
CA MET A 232 -26.09 -12.46 5.37
C MET A 232 -26.20 -11.47 4.20
N SER A 233 -26.18 -10.16 4.45
CA SER A 233 -25.82 -9.21 3.39
C SER A 233 -24.30 -9.27 3.12
N PRO A 234 -23.79 -8.79 1.98
CA PRO A 234 -22.35 -8.76 1.74
C PRO A 234 -21.55 -7.98 2.80
N ASN A 235 -22.11 -6.89 3.34
CA ASN A 235 -21.46 -6.11 4.40
C ASN A 235 -21.45 -6.86 5.74
N ASP A 236 -22.57 -7.49 6.14
CA ASP A 236 -22.60 -8.33 7.34
C ASP A 236 -21.59 -9.49 7.25
N LEU A 237 -21.42 -10.05 6.04
CA LEU A 237 -20.48 -11.14 5.79
C LEU A 237 -19.02 -10.65 5.88
N ILE A 238 -18.70 -9.46 5.34
CA ILE A 238 -17.37 -8.85 5.51
C ILE A 238 -17.07 -8.57 6.99
N GLN A 239 -18.01 -8.03 7.76
CA GLN A 239 -17.84 -7.86 9.20
C GLN A 239 -17.56 -9.20 9.89
N ALA A 240 -18.38 -10.21 9.61
CA ALA A 240 -18.24 -11.52 10.23
C ALA A 240 -16.91 -12.21 9.86
N LEU A 241 -16.42 -12.02 8.63
CA LEU A 241 -15.07 -12.43 8.20
C LEU A 241 -13.97 -11.68 8.97
N LEU A 242 -14.06 -10.35 9.09
CA LEU A 242 -13.09 -9.54 9.85
C LEU A 242 -13.03 -9.93 11.34
N THR A 243 -14.12 -10.45 11.90
CA THR A 243 -14.16 -10.95 13.30
C THR A 243 -13.77 -12.43 13.45
N MET A 244 -13.47 -13.16 12.36
CA MET A 244 -13.13 -14.58 12.44
C MET A 244 -11.67 -14.81 12.88
N GLN A 245 -11.40 -15.98 13.45
CA GLN A 245 -10.05 -16.35 13.88
C GLN A 245 -9.18 -16.71 12.66
N VAL A 246 -8.11 -15.94 12.47
CA VAL A 246 -7.07 -16.20 11.45
C VAL A 246 -5.69 -15.91 12.03
N ASP A 247 -4.66 -16.51 11.45
CA ASP A 247 -3.27 -16.22 11.84
C ASP A 247 -2.82 -14.86 11.30
N LEU A 248 -3.20 -14.52 10.06
CA LEU A 248 -2.90 -13.23 9.41
C LEU A 248 -4.16 -12.53 8.89
N LEU A 249 -4.28 -11.23 9.15
CA LEU A 249 -5.03 -10.28 8.33
C LEU A 249 -4.04 -9.48 7.47
N TRP A 250 -4.11 -9.63 6.14
CA TRP A 250 -3.32 -8.84 5.20
C TRP A 250 -4.15 -7.71 4.59
N ASN A 251 -3.86 -6.45 4.93
CA ASN A 251 -4.42 -5.32 4.21
C ASN A 251 -3.54 -5.00 2.99
N GLY A 252 -3.98 -5.39 1.79
CA GLY A 252 -3.40 -4.96 0.51
C GLY A 252 -4.31 -3.99 -0.25
N GLY A 253 -5.30 -3.39 0.42
CA GLY A 253 -6.37 -2.59 -0.16
C GLY A 253 -6.34 -1.12 0.26
N ILE A 254 -7.45 -0.42 0.02
CA ILE A 254 -7.64 0.99 0.40
C ILE A 254 -8.96 1.13 1.15
N GLY A 255 -8.89 1.63 2.37
CA GLY A 255 -10.04 1.88 3.24
C GLY A 255 -9.73 1.54 4.68
N THR A 256 -10.52 2.08 5.61
CA THR A 256 -10.35 1.85 7.05
C THR A 256 -11.40 0.87 7.55
N TYR A 257 -10.95 -0.34 7.84
CA TYR A 257 -11.76 -1.51 8.19
C TYR A 257 -11.89 -1.74 9.68
N VAL A 258 -10.99 -1.15 10.47
CA VAL A 258 -11.00 -1.26 11.94
C VAL A 258 -10.80 0.12 12.57
N LYS A 259 -11.57 0.43 13.61
CA LYS A 259 -11.41 1.61 14.47
C LYS A 259 -11.38 1.21 15.94
N SER A 260 -11.18 2.14 16.86
CA SER A 260 -11.51 1.91 18.27
C SER A 260 -13.02 1.98 18.51
N SER A 261 -13.48 1.26 19.52
CA SER A 261 -14.76 1.49 20.20
C SER A 261 -14.97 2.93 20.67
N LYS A 262 -13.88 3.70 20.88
CA LYS A 262 -13.89 5.12 21.28
C LYS A 262 -14.08 6.11 20.12
N GLU A 263 -13.99 5.65 18.87
CA GLU A 263 -14.20 6.47 17.67
C GLU A 263 -15.58 6.18 17.08
N THR A 264 -16.26 7.20 16.60
CA THR A 264 -17.44 7.07 15.75
C THR A 264 -17.03 6.79 14.31
N HIS A 265 -17.93 6.21 13.50
CA HIS A 265 -17.66 6.04 12.06
C HIS A 265 -17.44 7.37 11.33
N LEU A 266 -18.09 8.44 11.79
CA LEU A 266 -17.99 9.78 11.19
C LEU A 266 -16.60 10.39 11.35
N GLU A 267 -15.94 10.20 12.50
CA GLU A 267 -14.59 10.71 12.78
C GLU A 267 -13.51 10.04 11.91
N VAL A 268 -13.73 8.79 11.48
CA VAL A 268 -12.81 8.06 10.59
C VAL A 268 -12.79 8.64 9.16
N GLY A 269 -13.85 9.34 8.74
CA GLY A 269 -13.94 9.99 7.43
C GLY A 269 -14.18 9.06 6.22
N ASP A 270 -13.91 7.76 6.33
CA ASP A 270 -14.09 6.78 5.25
C ASP A 270 -15.52 6.20 5.19
N ARG A 271 -16.45 7.01 4.64
CA ARG A 271 -17.87 6.63 4.51
C ARG A 271 -18.15 5.37 3.69
N ALA A 272 -17.22 4.97 2.81
CA ALA A 272 -17.43 3.80 1.95
C ALA A 272 -17.37 2.48 2.73
N ASN A 273 -16.62 2.46 3.84
CA ASN A 273 -16.45 1.27 4.69
C ASN A 273 -17.20 1.37 6.04
N ASP A 274 -17.93 2.45 6.33
CA ASP A 274 -18.68 2.62 7.59
C ASP A 274 -19.55 1.39 7.94
N ALA A 275 -20.32 0.89 6.97
CA ALA A 275 -21.25 -0.23 7.16
C ALA A 275 -20.59 -1.62 7.27
N LEU A 276 -19.25 -1.71 7.14
CA LEU A 276 -18.50 -2.96 7.26
C LEU A 276 -17.31 -2.88 8.23
N ARG A 277 -17.04 -1.69 8.79
CA ARG A 277 -15.97 -1.44 9.75
C ARG A 277 -16.30 -2.08 11.10
N ILE A 278 -15.30 -2.67 11.73
CA ILE A 278 -15.39 -3.28 13.07
C ILE A 278 -14.55 -2.49 14.09
N ASN A 279 -14.65 -2.84 15.38
CA ASN A 279 -13.80 -2.32 16.44
C ASN A 279 -12.53 -3.18 16.60
N GLY A 280 -11.43 -2.59 17.10
CA GLY A 280 -10.16 -3.27 17.31
C GLY A 280 -10.25 -4.44 18.28
N GLY A 281 -11.14 -4.36 19.27
CA GLY A 281 -11.45 -5.47 20.18
C GLY A 281 -12.32 -6.59 19.60
N GLU A 282 -12.81 -6.44 18.36
CA GLU A 282 -13.62 -7.46 17.65
C GLU A 282 -12.77 -8.27 16.64
N LEU A 283 -11.59 -7.76 16.27
CA LEU A 283 -10.66 -8.40 15.35
C LEU A 283 -9.93 -9.57 16.02
N GLN A 284 -10.13 -10.79 15.52
CA GLN A 284 -9.54 -12.03 16.08
C GLN A 284 -8.35 -12.56 15.26
N ALA A 285 -7.77 -11.74 14.38
CA ALA A 285 -6.50 -12.06 13.74
C ALA A 285 -5.36 -12.06 14.77
N LYS A 286 -4.37 -12.96 14.65
CA LYS A 286 -3.19 -12.94 15.54
C LYS A 286 -2.19 -11.86 15.11
N VAL A 287 -1.95 -11.76 13.80
CA VAL A 287 -1.06 -10.79 13.15
C VAL A 287 -1.87 -9.97 12.15
N VAL A 288 -1.57 -8.68 12.06
CA VAL A 288 -2.00 -7.81 10.95
C VAL A 288 -0.75 -7.33 10.22
N GLY A 289 -0.77 -7.37 8.89
CA GLY A 289 0.19 -6.67 8.03
C GLY A 289 -0.52 -5.58 7.22
N GLU A 290 -0.10 -4.33 7.38
CA GLU A 290 -0.67 -3.17 6.69
C GLU A 290 0.19 -2.74 5.48
N GLY A 291 0.23 -3.58 4.44
CA GLY A 291 0.84 -3.20 3.16
C GLY A 291 0.09 -2.05 2.45
N GLY A 292 -1.21 -1.91 2.68
CA GLY A 292 -2.05 -0.81 2.22
C GLY A 292 -2.20 0.28 3.30
N ASN A 293 -2.45 1.52 2.87
CA ASN A 293 -2.59 2.66 3.78
C ASN A 293 -3.92 2.66 4.55
N LEU A 294 -3.86 3.06 5.82
CA LEU A 294 -4.99 3.35 6.71
C LEU A 294 -6.02 2.22 6.85
N GLY A 295 -5.56 0.96 6.88
CA GLY A 295 -6.41 -0.21 7.13
C GLY A 295 -7.09 -0.15 8.50
N LEU A 296 -6.36 0.38 9.48
CA LEU A 296 -6.82 0.59 10.86
C LEU A 296 -6.59 2.05 11.29
N THR A 297 -7.48 2.61 12.11
CA THR A 297 -7.21 3.89 12.79
C THR A 297 -6.11 3.71 13.84
N GLN A 298 -5.43 4.80 14.24
CA GLN A 298 -4.41 4.72 15.28
C GLN A 298 -4.96 4.20 16.62
N LEU A 299 -6.16 4.62 17.02
CA LEU A 299 -6.80 4.10 18.23
C LEU A 299 -7.28 2.65 18.03
N GLY A 300 -7.68 2.25 16.82
CA GLY A 300 -8.01 0.87 16.47
C GLY A 300 -6.82 -0.08 16.57
N ARG A 301 -5.63 0.35 16.13
CA ARG A 301 -4.36 -0.38 16.30
C ARG A 301 -4.04 -0.60 17.78
N ILE A 302 -4.18 0.45 18.59
CA ILE A 302 -3.96 0.39 20.04
C ILE A 302 -4.97 -0.57 20.71
N GLU A 303 -6.25 -0.50 20.32
CA GLU A 303 -7.30 -1.38 20.87
C GLU A 303 -7.10 -2.84 20.47
N PHE A 304 -6.74 -3.12 19.23
CA PHE A 304 -6.40 -4.48 18.77
C PHE A 304 -5.16 -5.03 19.50
N SER A 305 -4.09 -4.24 19.61
CA SER A 305 -2.86 -4.68 20.27
C SER A 305 -3.04 -4.87 21.79
N ALA A 306 -3.87 -4.04 22.44
CA ALA A 306 -4.25 -4.22 23.84
C ALA A 306 -5.01 -5.54 24.10
N ASN A 307 -5.63 -6.13 23.08
CA ASN A 307 -6.28 -7.44 23.15
C ASN A 307 -5.35 -8.60 22.74
N GLY A 308 -4.04 -8.36 22.60
CA GLY A 308 -3.03 -9.37 22.29
C GLY A 308 -2.70 -9.51 20.79
N GLY A 309 -3.31 -8.70 19.93
CA GLY A 309 -2.99 -8.62 18.51
C GLY A 309 -1.60 -8.06 18.23
N ARG A 310 -0.96 -8.53 17.17
CA ARG A 310 0.36 -8.03 16.71
C ARG A 310 0.21 -7.22 15.43
N ILE A 311 0.69 -5.98 15.47
CA ILE A 311 0.54 -4.98 14.42
C ILE A 311 1.61 -3.90 14.58
N ASN A 312 2.13 -3.37 13.48
CA ASN A 312 2.76 -2.04 13.43
C ASN A 312 1.83 -1.08 12.67
N THR A 313 2.10 0.22 12.71
CA THR A 313 1.40 1.15 11.82
C THR A 313 1.77 0.89 10.36
N ASP A 314 0.82 1.02 9.45
CA ASP A 314 1.03 1.15 7.99
C ASP A 314 2.31 1.89 7.58
N ALA A 315 2.62 3.04 8.18
CA ALA A 315 3.84 3.83 7.91
C ALA A 315 5.18 3.14 8.26
N ILE A 316 5.15 2.00 8.94
CA ILE A 316 6.28 1.09 9.15
C ILE A 316 6.20 -0.04 8.14
N ASP A 317 5.05 -0.70 8.04
CA ASP A 317 4.87 -1.88 7.20
C ASP A 317 5.08 -1.55 5.71
N ASN A 318 4.39 -0.56 5.16
CA ASN A 318 4.43 -0.24 3.73
C ASN A 318 5.56 0.73 3.33
N ALA A 319 6.48 1.04 4.24
CA ALA A 319 7.56 2.01 4.06
C ALA A 319 8.45 1.72 2.84
N GLY A 320 8.65 0.45 2.47
CA GLY A 320 9.54 0.05 1.37
C GLY A 320 9.20 0.65 0.01
N GLY A 321 7.95 1.05 -0.23
CA GLY A 321 7.60 1.81 -1.44
C GLY A 321 8.16 3.24 -1.44
N VAL A 322 8.08 3.92 -0.29
CA VAL A 322 8.59 5.30 -0.14
C VAL A 322 10.11 5.32 -0.15
N ASP A 323 10.73 4.37 0.55
CA ASP A 323 12.19 4.18 0.63
C ASP A 323 12.81 3.90 -0.76
N CYS A 324 12.20 3.01 -1.55
CA CYS A 324 12.62 2.77 -2.94
C CYS A 324 12.56 4.03 -3.81
N SER A 325 11.50 4.84 -3.64
CA SER A 325 11.36 6.13 -4.34
C SER A 325 12.38 7.19 -3.90
N ASP A 326 12.73 7.25 -2.61
CA ASP A 326 13.77 8.17 -2.13
C ASP A 326 15.14 7.80 -2.70
N ASN A 327 15.47 6.51 -2.71
CA ASN A 327 16.67 5.99 -3.38
C ASN A 327 16.66 6.32 -4.89
N GLU A 328 15.54 6.12 -5.60
CA GLU A 328 15.42 6.47 -7.02
C GLU A 328 15.76 7.94 -7.28
N VAL A 329 15.16 8.86 -6.50
CA VAL A 329 15.33 10.31 -6.66
C VAL A 329 16.78 10.73 -6.37
N ASN A 330 17.36 10.29 -5.26
CA ASN A 330 18.73 10.61 -4.89
C ASN A 330 19.76 10.10 -5.92
N ILE A 331 19.57 8.87 -6.43
CA ILE A 331 20.42 8.31 -7.50
C ILE A 331 20.25 9.11 -8.79
N LYS A 332 19.02 9.47 -9.18
CA LYS A 332 18.77 10.27 -10.38
C LYS A 332 19.42 11.66 -10.28
N ILE A 333 19.35 12.35 -9.14
CA ILE A 333 20.01 13.64 -8.92
C ILE A 333 21.52 13.52 -9.16
N LEU A 334 22.17 12.53 -8.53
CA LEU A 334 23.60 12.27 -8.71
C LEU A 334 23.96 11.99 -10.16
N LEU A 335 23.22 11.09 -10.82
CA LEU A 335 23.53 10.70 -12.20
C LEU A 335 23.18 11.80 -13.22
N ASN A 336 22.18 12.64 -12.96
CA ASN A 336 21.86 13.81 -13.80
C ASN A 336 22.99 14.84 -13.77
N SER A 337 23.69 15.02 -12.63
CA SER A 337 24.90 15.85 -12.58
C SER A 337 26.02 15.32 -13.49
N LEU A 338 26.26 14.00 -13.50
CA LEU A 338 27.24 13.37 -14.39
C LEU A 338 26.86 13.50 -15.88
N VAL A 339 25.56 13.48 -16.20
CA VAL A 339 25.07 13.74 -17.57
C VAL A 339 25.27 15.21 -17.96
N GLN A 340 25.00 16.16 -17.06
CA GLN A 340 25.21 17.60 -17.29
C GLN A 340 26.70 17.93 -17.50
N ASN A 341 27.61 17.27 -16.78
CA ASN A 341 29.05 17.42 -16.94
C ASN A 341 29.61 16.74 -18.22
N GLY A 342 28.82 15.86 -18.85
CA GLY A 342 29.23 15.10 -20.04
C GLY A 342 29.98 13.79 -19.74
N ASP A 343 30.12 13.40 -18.48
CA ASP A 343 30.76 12.14 -18.06
C ASP A 343 29.91 10.91 -18.40
N LEU A 344 28.58 11.07 -18.49
CA LEU A 344 27.63 10.03 -18.89
C LEU A 344 26.68 10.50 -19.99
N THR A 345 26.30 9.60 -20.89
CA THR A 345 25.10 9.79 -21.73
C THR A 345 23.84 9.35 -20.97
N VAL A 346 22.69 9.94 -21.29
CA VAL A 346 21.37 9.52 -20.76
C VAL A 346 21.15 8.02 -20.93
N LYS A 347 21.59 7.42 -22.05
CA LYS A 347 21.49 5.96 -22.27
C LYS A 347 22.31 5.14 -21.27
N GLN A 348 23.52 5.60 -20.92
CA GLN A 348 24.34 4.95 -19.89
C GLN A 348 23.74 5.15 -18.49
N ARG A 349 23.24 6.36 -18.19
CA ARG A 349 22.52 6.66 -16.94
C ARG A 349 21.35 5.72 -16.71
N ASN A 350 20.46 5.61 -17.70
CA ASN A 350 19.26 4.79 -17.59
C ASN A 350 19.59 3.30 -17.46
N LYS A 351 20.65 2.83 -18.13
CA LYS A 351 21.16 1.46 -17.94
C LYS A 351 21.68 1.25 -16.53
N LEU A 352 22.50 2.18 -16.00
CA LEU A 352 23.07 2.06 -14.66
C LEU A 352 21.98 2.03 -13.58
N LEU A 353 20.98 2.90 -13.68
CA LEU A 353 19.82 2.90 -12.78
C LEU A 353 19.08 1.54 -12.82
N HIS A 354 18.85 0.98 -14.00
CA HIS A 354 18.23 -0.34 -14.14
C HIS A 354 19.09 -1.47 -13.58
N ASP A 355 20.41 -1.45 -13.81
CA ASP A 355 21.36 -2.44 -13.30
C ASP A 355 21.41 -2.46 -11.75
N MET A 356 21.06 -1.36 -11.09
CA MET A 356 20.98 -1.25 -9.61
C MET A 356 19.69 -1.80 -8.99
N THR A 357 18.69 -2.21 -9.78
CA THR A 357 17.32 -2.55 -9.28
C THR A 357 17.33 -3.57 -8.14
N ASP A 358 18.08 -4.67 -8.28
CA ASP A 358 18.13 -5.73 -7.26
C ASP A 358 18.92 -5.28 -6.01
N GLU A 359 19.94 -4.43 -6.16
CA GLU A 359 20.73 -3.92 -5.05
C GLU A 359 19.90 -2.95 -4.18
N ILE A 360 19.17 -2.02 -4.80
CA ILE A 360 18.23 -1.13 -4.10
C ILE A 360 17.10 -1.94 -3.47
N GLY A 361 16.57 -2.96 -4.17
CA GLY A 361 15.59 -3.88 -3.61
C GLY A 361 16.09 -4.56 -2.33
N ASN A 362 17.35 -4.99 -2.28
CA ASN A 362 17.93 -5.61 -1.08
C ASN A 362 18.16 -4.60 0.06
N LEU A 363 18.64 -3.39 -0.24
CA LEU A 363 18.88 -2.33 0.76
C LEU A 363 17.58 -1.94 1.48
N VAL A 364 16.53 -1.63 0.72
CA VAL A 364 15.19 -1.27 1.25
C VAL A 364 14.62 -2.38 2.15
N ILE A 365 14.79 -3.64 1.76
CA ILE A 365 14.31 -4.78 2.57
C ILE A 365 15.16 -5.00 3.82
N GLU A 366 16.46 -4.72 3.78
CA GLU A 366 17.28 -4.71 4.99
C GLU A 366 16.80 -3.62 5.96
N ASP A 367 16.45 -2.43 5.46
CA ASP A 367 15.95 -1.34 6.31
C ASP A 367 14.55 -1.63 6.89
N CYS A 368 13.60 -2.16 6.13
CA CYS A 368 12.34 -2.68 6.70
C CYS A 368 12.59 -3.75 7.80
N TYR A 369 13.56 -4.65 7.59
CA TYR A 369 13.94 -5.65 8.59
C TYR A 369 14.57 -5.02 9.85
N ARG A 370 15.44 -4.01 9.70
CA ARG A 370 16.08 -3.27 10.80
C ARG A 370 15.08 -2.41 11.58
N GLN A 371 14.16 -1.74 10.90
CA GLN A 371 13.11 -0.91 11.49
C GLN A 371 12.19 -1.74 12.39
N THR A 372 11.64 -2.83 11.88
CA THR A 372 10.78 -3.75 12.65
C THR A 372 11.53 -4.39 13.82
N HIS A 373 12.81 -4.73 13.66
CA HIS A 373 13.64 -5.22 14.76
C HIS A 373 13.84 -4.18 15.87
N SER A 374 14.03 -2.92 15.49
CA SER A 374 14.20 -1.81 16.44
C SER A 374 12.94 -1.57 17.28
N LEU A 375 11.76 -1.68 16.66
CA LEU A 375 10.48 -1.67 17.38
C LEU A 375 10.36 -2.83 18.37
N SER A 376 10.70 -4.06 17.97
CA SER A 376 10.68 -5.24 18.84
C SER A 376 11.61 -5.09 20.07
N ILE A 377 12.83 -4.56 19.88
CA ILE A 377 13.77 -4.28 20.96
C ILE A 377 13.21 -3.19 21.91
N THR A 378 12.64 -2.13 21.34
CA THR A 378 12.03 -1.02 22.10
C THR A 378 10.85 -1.51 22.93
N ALA A 379 9.96 -2.31 22.35
CA ALA A 379 8.81 -2.91 23.04
C ALA A 379 9.24 -3.80 24.22
N LYS A 380 10.36 -4.52 24.10
CA LYS A 380 10.92 -5.36 25.19
C LYS A 380 11.40 -4.54 26.39
N SER A 381 11.81 -3.28 26.19
CA SER A 381 12.13 -2.35 27.29
C SER A 381 10.88 -1.85 28.05
N GLY A 382 9.71 -1.93 27.40
CA GLY A 382 8.41 -1.64 27.97
C GLY A 382 8.26 -0.22 28.54
N VAL A 383 7.46 -0.10 29.60
CA VAL A 383 7.08 1.18 30.22
C VAL A 383 8.28 2.01 30.72
N ASN A 384 9.44 1.38 30.97
CA ASN A 384 10.63 2.06 31.47
C ASN A 384 11.14 3.16 30.51
N GLN A 385 10.96 2.99 29.19
CA GLN A 385 11.34 3.98 28.18
C GLN A 385 10.27 5.05 27.91
N LEU A 386 9.07 4.95 28.49
CA LEU A 386 7.97 5.87 28.19
C LEU A 386 8.34 7.35 28.46
N LYS A 387 9.14 7.61 29.51
CA LYS A 387 9.63 8.97 29.82
C LYS A 387 10.58 9.54 28.76
N GLU A 388 11.29 8.68 28.05
CA GLU A 388 12.20 9.07 26.96
C GLU A 388 11.40 9.23 25.67
N GLN A 389 10.51 8.29 25.35
CA GLN A 389 9.60 8.34 24.20
C GLN A 389 8.74 9.61 24.20
N VAL A 390 8.19 10.03 25.35
CA VAL A 390 7.41 11.27 25.47
C VAL A 390 8.22 12.52 25.08
N ARG A 391 9.56 12.52 25.21
CA ARG A 391 10.41 13.65 24.78
C ARG A 391 10.53 13.76 23.25
N PHE A 392 10.22 12.70 22.51
CA PHE A 392 10.26 12.68 21.04
C PHE A 392 8.87 12.79 20.39
N ILE A 393 7.80 12.88 21.20
CA ILE A 393 6.40 13.00 20.75
C ILE A 393 5.91 14.48 20.79
N HIS A 394 6.79 15.41 21.19
CA HIS A 394 6.50 16.84 21.36
C HIS A 394 7.31 17.73 20.41
#